data_AF-A0A6N2L928-F1
#
_entry.id   AF-A0A6N2L928-F1
#
_cell.length_a   1.000
_cell.length_b   1.000
_cell.length_c   1.000
_cell.angle_alpha   90.00
_cell.angle_beta   90.00
_cell.angle_gamma   90.00
#
_symmetry.space_group_name_H-M   'P 1'
#
loop_
_entity.id
_entity.type
_entity.pdbx_description
1 polymer ?
#
loop_
_entity_poly.entity_id
_entity_poly.type
_entity_poly.pdbx_seq_one_letter_code
_entity_poly.pdbx_strand_id
1 'polypeptide(L)'
;MDAAGRANGPKYECLLFDMDDTLYPLSLGLNMACRKNIEEYMLHQLQIEESEVPRMCLELYREHGTTMAGLKALGYEFNNDEFHAFVHGRLPYETLEPDPVLRNLLLSVTQHFHKC
;
A
#
# COMPACT_ATOMS: atom_id res chain seq x y z
N MET A 1 -46.76 15.84 -23.22
CA MET A 1 -45.35 15.98 -23.60
C MET A 1 -44.66 16.52 -22.37
N ASP A 2 -44.24 15.64 -21.46
CA ASP A 2 -43.59 16.06 -20.23
C ASP A 2 -42.17 15.51 -20.22
N ALA A 3 -41.26 16.47 -20.17
CA ALA A 3 -39.83 16.29 -20.28
C ALA A 3 -39.33 15.43 -19.11
N ALA A 4 -38.81 14.25 -19.43
CA ALA A 4 -37.95 13.50 -18.54
C ALA A 4 -36.70 14.35 -18.26
N GLY A 5 -36.71 15.06 -17.13
CA GLY A 5 -35.54 15.73 -16.58
C GLY A 5 -34.46 14.69 -16.34
N ARG A 6 -33.50 14.60 -17.25
CA ARG A 6 -32.32 13.74 -17.10
C ARG A 6 -31.58 14.20 -15.85
N ALA A 7 -31.48 13.32 -14.86
CA ALA A 7 -30.62 13.48 -13.71
C ALA A 7 -29.18 13.74 -14.19
N ASN A 8 -28.70 14.97 -14.04
CA ASN A 8 -27.36 15.38 -14.46
C ASN A 8 -26.42 15.48 -13.24
N GLY A 9 -26.49 14.46 -12.37
CA GLY A 9 -25.55 14.29 -11.27
C GLY A 9 -24.28 13.58 -11.72
N PRO A 10 -23.17 13.70 -10.98
CA PRO A 10 -21.97 12.93 -11.26
C PRO A 10 -22.30 11.42 -11.18
N LYS A 11 -21.83 10.66 -12.18
CA LYS A 11 -22.05 9.20 -12.26
C LYS A 11 -21.41 8.44 -11.10
N TYR A 12 -20.36 9.02 -10.51
CA TYR A 12 -19.60 8.47 -9.39
C TYR A 12 -19.40 9.55 -8.34
N GLU A 13 -19.59 9.19 -7.08
CA GLU A 13 -19.45 10.12 -5.94
C GLU A 13 -18.06 10.03 -5.29
N CYS A 14 -17.33 8.95 -5.56
CA CYS A 14 -16.02 8.68 -4.96
C CYS A 14 -15.09 8.01 -5.99
N LEU A 15 -13.82 8.41 -5.97
CA LEU A 15 -12.73 7.73 -6.64
C LEU A 15 -11.74 7.26 -5.58
N LEU A 16 -11.41 5.96 -5.61
CA LEU A 16 -10.41 5.35 -4.75
C LEU A 16 -9.16 5.12 -5.58
N PHE A 17 -8.02 5.62 -5.10
CA PHE A 17 -6.71 5.37 -5.71
C PHE A 17 -5.93 4.47 -4.76
N ASP A 18 -5.45 3.35 -5.30
CA ASP A 18 -4.35 2.64 -4.66
C ASP A 18 -3.09 3.53 -4.68
N MET A 19 -2.20 3.35 -3.71
CA MET A 19 -1.02 4.19 -3.53
C MET A 19 0.21 3.56 -4.14
N ASP A 20 0.62 2.40 -3.61
CA ASP A 20 1.88 1.75 -3.94
C ASP A 20 1.83 1.16 -5.36
N ASP A 21 2.88 1.40 -6.15
CA ASP A 21 2.97 0.99 -7.56
C ASP A 21 1.83 1.50 -8.48
N THR A 22 0.98 2.41 -7.97
CA THR A 22 -0.15 3.04 -8.67
C THR A 22 0.06 4.55 -8.81
N LEU A 23 0.27 5.27 -7.72
CA LEU A 23 0.55 6.72 -7.73
C LEU A 23 2.01 7.04 -8.00
N TYR A 24 2.86 6.03 -8.05
CA TYR A 24 4.23 6.12 -8.53
C TYR A 24 4.54 4.85 -9.33
N PRO A 25 5.49 4.89 -10.27
CA PRO A 25 5.72 3.77 -11.15
C PRO A 25 6.41 2.60 -10.43
N LEU A 26 5.93 1.38 -10.70
CA LEU A 26 6.52 0.11 -10.28
C LEU A 26 8.05 0.02 -10.56
N SER A 27 8.53 0.70 -11.60
CA SER A 27 9.95 0.71 -11.98
C SER A 27 10.88 1.31 -10.92
N LEU A 28 10.36 2.05 -9.93
CA LEU A 28 11.16 2.53 -8.79
C LEU A 28 11.59 1.39 -7.86
N GLY A 29 10.92 0.24 -7.90
CA GLY A 29 11.31 -0.96 -7.15
C GLY A 29 11.12 -0.83 -5.64
N LEU A 30 10.33 0.13 -5.16
CA LEU A 30 10.00 0.28 -3.73
C LEU A 30 9.31 -0.98 -3.19
N ASN A 31 8.49 -1.64 -3.98
CA ASN A 31 7.85 -2.90 -3.62
C ASN A 31 8.87 -4.04 -3.39
N MET A 32 9.92 -4.12 -4.21
CA MET A 32 10.99 -5.10 -4.06
C MET A 32 11.83 -4.82 -2.82
N ALA A 33 12.13 -3.54 -2.55
CA ALA A 33 12.81 -3.14 -1.32
C ALA A 33 11.94 -3.43 -0.07
N CYS A 34 10.64 -3.16 -0.14
CA CYS A 34 9.69 -3.44 0.93
C CYS A 34 9.63 -4.94 1.22
N ARG A 35 9.45 -5.76 0.18
CA ARG A 35 9.47 -7.22 0.28
C ARG A 35 10.76 -7.71 0.93
N LYS A 36 11.92 -7.22 0.47
CA LYS A 36 13.21 -7.59 1.06
C LYS A 36 13.28 -7.24 2.54
N ASN A 37 12.83 -6.06 2.94
CA ASN A 37 12.81 -5.67 4.35
C ASN A 37 11.86 -6.54 5.19
N ILE A 38 10.72 -6.98 4.64
CA ILE A 38 9.83 -7.94 5.30
C ILE A 38 10.54 -9.29 5.50
N GLU A 39 11.18 -9.81 4.44
CA GLU A 39 11.91 -11.07 4.49
C GLU A 39 13.07 -10.99 5.53
N GLU A 40 13.82 -9.89 5.56
CA GLU A 40 14.86 -9.62 6.57
C GLU A 40 14.29 -9.55 7.99
N TYR A 41 13.12 -8.95 8.18
CA TYR A 41 12.48 -8.88 9.50
C TYR A 41 12.08 -10.28 9.97
N MET A 42 11.46 -11.08 9.10
CA MET A 42 11.07 -12.45 9.41
C MET A 42 12.28 -13.31 9.77
N LEU A 43 13.36 -13.20 9.00
CA LEU A 43 14.59 -13.95 9.25
C LEU A 43 15.28 -13.51 10.55
N HIS A 44 15.48 -12.21 10.75
CA HIS A 44 16.36 -11.72 11.82
C HIS A 44 15.64 -11.32 13.11
N GLN A 45 14.41 -10.82 13.04
CA GLN A 45 13.67 -10.42 14.25
C GLN A 45 12.77 -11.55 14.76
N LEU A 46 12.13 -12.28 13.85
CA LEU A 46 11.26 -13.40 14.20
C LEU A 46 11.97 -14.75 14.21
N GLN A 47 13.23 -14.81 13.76
CA GLN A 47 14.06 -16.03 13.73
C GLN A 47 13.38 -17.17 12.94
N ILE A 48 12.64 -16.81 11.89
CA ILE A 48 12.04 -17.76 10.95
C ILE A 48 13.15 -18.30 10.05
N GLU A 49 13.10 -19.59 9.76
CA GLU A 49 14.09 -20.26 8.93
C GLU A 49 14.11 -19.69 7.50
N GLU A 50 15.32 -19.47 6.96
CA GLU A 50 15.55 -18.75 5.69
C GLU A 50 14.83 -19.39 4.50
N SER A 51 14.82 -20.72 4.41
CA SER A 51 14.14 -21.44 3.33
C SER A 51 12.61 -21.32 3.38
N GLU A 52 12.03 -21.06 4.55
CA GLU A 52 10.58 -20.87 4.73
C GLU A 52 10.12 -19.43 4.45
N VAL A 53 10.97 -18.43 4.66
CA VAL A 53 10.59 -17.01 4.59
C VAL A 53 9.92 -16.61 3.26
N PRO A 54 10.47 -16.93 2.06
CA PRO A 54 9.85 -16.53 0.79
C PRO A 54 8.48 -17.19 0.56
N ARG A 55 8.32 -18.45 0.99
CA ARG A 55 7.07 -19.20 0.90
C ARG A 55 6.01 -18.59 1.81
N MET A 56 6.35 -18.36 3.07
CA MET A 56 5.46 -17.73 4.05
C MET A 56 5.04 -16.33 3.62
N CYS A 57 5.96 -15.49 3.11
CA CYS A 57 5.60 -14.16 2.62
C CYS A 57 4.49 -14.21 1.56
N LEU A 58 4.62 -15.12 0.59
CA LEU A 58 3.66 -15.27 -0.49
C LEU A 58 2.30 -15.79 0.00
N GLU A 59 2.31 -16.81 0.85
CA GLU A 59 1.08 -17.40 1.40
C GLU A 59 0.33 -16.39 2.28
N LEU A 60 1.04 -15.75 3.21
CA LEU A 60 0.44 -14.77 4.11
C LEU A 60 -0.11 -13.56 3.35
N TYR A 61 0.59 -13.10 2.31
CA TYR A 61 0.09 -12.03 1.46
C TYR A 61 -1.19 -12.44 0.71
N ARG A 62 -1.24 -13.65 0.16
CA ARG A 62 -2.42 -14.16 -0.57
C ARG A 62 -3.63 -14.34 0.33
N GLU A 63 -3.43 -14.83 1.55
CA GLU A 63 -4.52 -15.17 2.48
C GLU A 63 -5.00 -13.97 3.31
N HIS A 64 -4.08 -13.07 3.68
CA HIS A 64 -4.37 -11.98 4.62
C HIS A 64 -4.19 -10.58 4.03
N GLY A 65 -3.81 -10.46 2.76
CA GLY A 65 -3.56 -9.20 2.07
C GLY A 65 -2.23 -8.51 2.44
N THR A 66 -1.64 -8.85 3.60
CA THR A 66 -0.29 -8.40 3.99
C THR A 66 0.42 -9.48 4.79
N THR A 67 1.75 -9.53 4.70
CA THR A 67 2.56 -10.44 5.52
C THR A 67 2.42 -10.14 7.02
N MET A 68 2.34 -8.86 7.41
CA MET A 68 2.14 -8.47 8.81
C MET A 68 0.82 -9.02 9.39
N ALA A 69 -0.30 -8.86 8.67
CA ALA A 69 -1.59 -9.39 9.11
C ALA A 69 -1.56 -10.91 9.25
N GLY A 70 -0.93 -11.61 8.30
CA GLY A 70 -0.76 -13.06 8.38
C GLY A 70 0.11 -13.50 9.57
N LEU A 71 1.23 -12.83 9.82
CA LEU A 71 2.07 -13.12 10.98
C LEU A 71 1.28 -12.94 12.29
N LYS A 72 0.49 -11.87 12.42
CA LYS A 72 -0.41 -11.67 13.56
C LYS A 72 -1.46 -12.78 13.69
N ALA A 73 -2.06 -13.20 12.58
CA ALA A 73 -3.05 -14.29 12.58
C ALA A 73 -2.45 -15.65 13.00
N LEU A 74 -1.16 -15.88 12.70
CA LEU A 74 -0.41 -17.05 13.16
C LEU A 74 0.05 -16.98 14.63
N GLY A 75 -0.18 -15.85 15.32
CA GLY A 75 0.16 -15.66 16.72
C GLY A 75 1.55 -15.08 16.99
N TYR A 76 2.21 -14.50 15.98
CA TYR A 76 3.47 -13.79 16.21
C TYR A 76 3.21 -12.45 16.93
N GLU A 77 3.88 -12.27 18.07
CA GLU A 77 3.82 -11.04 18.86
C GLU A 77 5.05 -10.16 18.58
N PHE A 78 4.82 -8.94 18.15
CA PHE A 78 5.83 -7.92 17.88
C PHE A 78 5.16 -6.54 17.83
N ASN A 79 5.94 -5.47 18.05
CA ASN A 79 5.43 -4.11 17.99
C ASN A 79 5.19 -3.69 16.52
N ASN A 80 3.99 -3.19 16.22
CA ASN A 80 3.62 -2.80 14.86
C ASN A 80 4.42 -1.58 14.36
N ASP A 81 4.67 -0.61 15.22
CA ASP A 81 5.44 0.60 14.87
C ASP A 81 6.90 0.25 14.59
N GLU A 82 7.48 -0.69 15.35
CA GLU A 82 8.82 -1.20 15.09
C GLU A 82 8.91 -1.99 13.78
N PHE A 83 7.90 -2.84 13.49
CA PHE A 83 7.79 -3.51 12.20
C PHE A 83 7.71 -2.51 11.05
N HIS A 84 6.85 -1.50 11.15
CA HIS A 84 6.71 -0.47 10.12
C HIS A 84 7.98 0.38 9.98
N ALA A 85 8.63 0.76 11.07
CA ALA A 85 9.88 1.50 11.03
C ALA A 85 10.99 0.67 10.35
N PHE A 86 11.05 -0.63 10.60
CA PHE A 86 12.00 -1.52 9.94
C PHE A 86 11.68 -1.72 8.46
N VAL A 87 10.42 -2.01 8.12
CA VAL A 87 10.03 -2.33 6.75
C VAL A 87 9.95 -1.09 5.86
N HIS A 88 9.19 -0.09 6.28
CA HIS A 88 8.94 1.12 5.50
C HIS A 88 9.95 2.23 5.79
N GLY A 89 10.39 2.39 7.04
CA GLY A 89 11.35 3.45 7.40
C GLY A 89 12.74 3.30 6.75
N ARG A 90 13.06 2.12 6.20
CA ARG A 90 14.29 1.81 5.45
C ARG A 90 14.12 1.88 3.92
N LEU A 91 12.95 2.27 3.43
CA LEU A 91 12.73 2.38 1.99
C LEU A 91 13.46 3.60 1.40
N PRO A 92 13.97 3.50 0.16
CA PRO A 92 14.71 4.58 -0.49
C PRO A 92 13.75 5.63 -1.06
N TYR A 93 13.00 6.31 -0.19
CA TYR A 93 12.00 7.31 -0.56
C TYR A 93 12.60 8.53 -1.26
N GLU A 94 13.90 8.76 -1.14
CA GLU A 94 14.64 9.76 -1.90
C GLU A 94 14.59 9.54 -3.42
N THR A 95 14.21 8.35 -3.87
CA THR A 95 14.00 8.05 -5.30
C THR A 95 12.66 8.55 -5.84
N LEU A 96 11.73 8.96 -4.96
CA LEU A 96 10.47 9.57 -5.36
C LEU A 96 10.69 11.02 -5.75
N GLU A 97 10.33 11.35 -6.98
CA GLU A 97 10.34 12.72 -7.47
C GLU A 97 8.91 13.28 -7.53
N PRO A 98 8.73 14.59 -7.31
CA PRO A 98 7.44 15.23 -7.53
C PRO A 98 6.96 15.01 -8.96
N ASP A 99 5.71 14.53 -9.12
CA ASP A 99 5.04 14.40 -10.42
C ASP A 99 4.00 15.52 -10.61
N PRO A 100 4.30 16.59 -11.38
CA PRO A 100 3.37 17.67 -11.62
C PRO A 100 2.13 17.25 -12.41
N VAL A 101 2.23 16.21 -13.24
CA VAL A 101 1.11 15.71 -14.05
C VAL A 101 0.12 14.99 -13.15
N LEU A 102 0.60 14.06 -12.31
CA LEU A 102 -0.24 13.40 -11.30
C LEU A 102 -0.87 14.41 -10.35
N ARG A 103 -0.09 15.38 -9.87
CA ARG A 103 -0.60 16.45 -8.99
C ARG A 103 -1.75 17.21 -9.64
N ASN A 104 -1.59 17.62 -10.90
CA ASN A 104 -2.63 18.35 -11.62
C ASN A 104 -3.87 17.49 -11.89
N LEU A 105 -3.69 16.19 -12.13
CA LEU A 105 -4.79 15.23 -12.25
C LEU A 105 -5.57 15.12 -10.94
N LEU A 106 -4.88 14.95 -9.80
CA LEU A 106 -5.55 14.86 -8.50
C LEU A 106 -6.29 16.16 -8.13
N LEU A 107 -5.77 17.31 -8.56
CA LEU A 107 -6.41 18.61 -8.37
C LEU A 107 -7.60 18.87 -9.32
N SER A 108 -7.68 18.16 -10.46
CA SER A 108 -8.82 18.29 -11.37
C SER A 108 -10.05 17.49 -10.91
N VAL A 109 -9.86 16.52 -10.02
CA VAL A 109 -10.94 15.79 -9.37
C VAL A 109 -11.57 16.67 -8.29
N THR A 110 -12.90 16.77 -8.25
CA THR A 110 -13.62 17.50 -7.21
C THR A 110 -13.35 16.88 -5.84
N GLN A 111 -12.77 17.66 -4.93
CA GLN A 111 -12.45 17.21 -3.57
C GLN A 111 -13.53 17.73 -2.60
N HIS A 112 -14.35 16.82 -2.08
CA HIS A 112 -15.34 17.14 -1.05
C HIS A 112 -14.71 17.03 0.34
N PHE A 113 -14.03 18.10 0.76
CA PHE A 113 -13.46 18.15 2.10
C PHE A 113 -14.56 18.22 3.16
N HIS A 114 -14.73 17.12 3.89
CA HIS A 114 -15.46 17.15 5.16
C HIS A 114 -14.45 17.64 6.21
N LYS A 115 -14.67 18.87 6.72
CA LYS A 115 -13.93 19.33 7.89
C LYS A 115 -14.34 18.44 9.07
N CYS A 116 -13.44 17.57 9.50
CA CYS A 116 -13.49 16.98 10.84
C CYS A 116 -13.03 18.02 11.86
#